data_AF-A0A497IFM5-F1
#
_entry.id   AF-A0A497IFM5-F1
#
_cell.length_a   1.000
_cell.length_b   1.000
_cell.length_c   1.000
_cell.angle_alpha   90.00
_cell.angle_beta   90.00
_cell.angle_gamma   90.00
#
_symmetry.space_group_name_H-M   'P 1'
#
loop_
_entity.id
_entity.type
_entity.pdbx_description
1 polymer ?
#
loop_
_entity_poly.entity_id
_entity_poly.type
_entity_poly.pdbx_seq_one_letter_code
_entity_poly.pdbx_strand_id
1 'polypeptide(L)' 'MGGLWSDIGIAITIILFVYLVKWASDLTKSKTLGIIIGAAIAYFTFYQHFEVLLFVLLFFFGYPFWESLTKGFLGE' A
#
# COMPACT_ATOMS: atom_id res chain seq x y z
N MET A 1 8.05 11.63 -26.50
CA MET A 1 7.62 12.05 -25.14
C MET A 1 6.77 11.02 -24.39
N GLY A 2 6.19 9.99 -25.02
CA GLY A 2 5.40 8.96 -24.31
C GLY A 2 6.20 7.93 -23.48
N GLY A 3 7.46 7.64 -23.83
CA GLY A 3 8.30 6.66 -23.11
C GLY A 3 8.64 7.07 -21.68
N LEU A 4 9.11 8.32 -21.50
CA LEU A 4 9.46 8.87 -20.18
C LEU A 4 8.29 8.84 -19.18
N TRP A 5 7.07 9.14 -19.62
CA TRP A 5 5.89 9.08 -18.75
C TRP A 5 5.53 7.65 -18.37
N SER A 6 5.72 6.68 -19.28
CA SER A 6 5.54 5.25 -18.98
C SER A 6 6.58 4.75 -17.97
N ASP A 7 7.84 5.14 -18.14
CA ASP A 7 8.94 4.73 -17.26
C ASP A 7 8.76 5.31 -15.84
N ILE A 8 8.31 6.56 -15.74
CA ILE A 8 7.94 7.19 -14.46
C ILE A 8 6.76 6.45 -13.83
N GLY A 9 5.75 6.07 -14.62
CA GLY A 9 4.60 5.30 -14.13
C GLY A 9 5.03 3.96 -13.53
N ILE A 10 5.88 3.22 -14.23
CA ILE A 10 6.42 1.93 -13.77
C ILE A 10 7.23 2.11 -12.48
N ALA A 11 8.10 3.14 -12.43
CA ALA A 11 8.89 3.42 -11.24
C ALA A 11 8.00 3.74 -10.01
N ILE A 12 6.95 4.53 -10.19
CA ILE A 12 5.97 4.84 -9.13
C ILE A 12 5.26 3.56 -8.68
N THR A 13 4.81 2.71 -9.60
CA THR A 13 4.16 1.44 -9.26
C THR A 13 5.09 0.52 -8.46
N ILE A 14 6.37 0.42 -8.84
CA ILE A 14 7.36 -0.37 -8.11
C ILE A 14 7.57 0.17 -6.70
N ILE A 15 7.70 1.50 -6.53
CA ILE A 15 7.87 2.13 -5.22
C ILE A 15 6.65 1.84 -4.32
N LEU A 16 5.44 2.01 -4.86
CA LEU A 16 4.19 1.71 -4.13
C LEU A 16 4.14 0.23 -3.73
N PHE A 17 4.53 -0.68 -4.62
CA PHE A 17 4.57 -2.11 -4.32
C PHE A 17 5.58 -2.46 -3.21
N VAL A 18 6.79 -1.91 -3.26
CA VAL A 18 7.81 -2.13 -2.21
C VAL A 18 7.30 -1.62 -0.86
N TYR A 19 6.66 -0.45 -0.86
CA TYR A 19 6.09 0.12 0.36
C TYR A 19 4.95 -0.73 0.92
N LEU A 20 4.12 -1.28 0.04
CA LEU A 20 3.01 -2.15 0.39
C LEU A 20 3.50 -3.46 1.04
N VAL A 21 4.54 -4.08 0.46
CA VAL A 21 5.19 -5.26 1.03
C VAL A 21 5.83 -4.95 2.38
N LYS A 22 6.50 -3.80 2.51
CA LYS A 22 7.09 -3.36 3.79
C LYS A 22 6.02 -3.19 4.86
N TRP A 23 4.94 -2.49 4.56
CA TRP A 23 3.82 -2.31 5.49
C TRP A 23 3.23 -3.65 5.94
N ALA A 24 2.95 -4.55 4.99
CA ALA A 24 2.39 -5.86 5.31
C ALA A 24 3.37 -6.70 6.15
N SER A 25 4.67 -6.57 5.91
CA SER A 25 5.71 -7.23 6.71
C SER A 25 5.78 -6.67 8.13
N ASP A 26 5.67 -5.36 8.29
CA ASP A 26 5.70 -4.68 9.59
C ASP A 26 4.44 -5.06 10.41
N LEU A 27 3.28 -5.15 9.77
CA LEU A 27 2.01 -5.55 10.40
C LEU A 27 1.98 -7.03 10.82
N THR A 28 2.48 -7.92 9.97
CA THR A 28 2.52 -9.37 10.26
C THR A 28 3.76 -9.80 11.05
N LYS A 29 4.72 -8.90 11.26
CA LYS A 29 6.06 -9.17 11.81
C LYS A 29 6.81 -10.30 11.07
N SER A 30 6.45 -10.58 9.82
CA SER A 30 6.99 -11.66 9.01
C SER A 30 7.20 -11.20 7.58
N LYS A 31 8.45 -11.27 7.10
CA LYS A 31 8.82 -10.87 5.74
C LYS A 31 8.12 -11.72 4.68
N THR A 32 8.04 -13.03 4.89
CA THR A 32 7.43 -13.96 3.94
C THR A 32 5.94 -13.70 3.78
N LEU A 33 5.23 -13.49 4.90
CA LEU A 33 3.80 -13.18 4.86
C LEU A 33 3.54 -11.79 4.27
N GLY A 34 4.38 -10.81 4.59
CA GLY A 34 4.27 -9.47 4.02
C GLY A 34 4.42 -9.44 2.50
N ILE A 35 5.35 -10.24 1.94
CA ILE A 35 5.50 -10.40 0.48
C ILE A 35 4.25 -11.04 -0.13
N ILE A 36 3.73 -12.12 0.48
CA ILE A 36 2.54 -12.83 -0.03
C ILE A 36 1.31 -11.91 -0.02
N ILE A 37 1.08 -11.19 1.08
CA ILE A 37 -0.03 -10.24 1.20
C ILE A 37 0.14 -9.10 0.21
N GLY A 38 1.35 -8.55 0.07
CA GLY A 38 1.61 -7.47 -0.87
C GLY A 38 1.38 -7.88 -2.33
N ALA A 39 1.84 -9.07 -2.71
CA ALA A 39 1.60 -9.64 -4.04
C ALA A 39 0.11 -9.90 -4.30
N ALA A 40 -0.61 -10.45 -3.32
CA ALA A 40 -2.05 -10.69 -3.42
C ALA A 40 -2.82 -9.37 -3.64
N ILE A 41 -2.56 -8.36 -2.82
CA ILE A 41 -3.20 -7.04 -2.94
C ILE A 41 -2.92 -6.40 -4.30
N ALA A 42 -1.67 -6.43 -4.77
CA ALA A 42 -1.32 -5.93 -6.09
C ALA A 42 -2.07 -6.68 -7.20
N TYR A 43 -2.12 -8.01 -7.12
CA TYR A 43 -2.86 -8.84 -8.07
C TYR A 43 -4.36 -8.47 -8.10
N PHE A 44 -5.02 -8.41 -6.94
CA PHE A 44 -6.44 -8.06 -6.86
C PHE A 44 -6.73 -6.65 -7.38
N THR A 45 -5.84 -5.70 -7.10
CA THR A 45 -5.92 -4.31 -7.57
C THR A 45 -5.85 -4.20 -9.09
N PHE A 46 -4.91 -4.89 -9.73
CA PHE A 46 -4.69 -4.75 -11.17
C PHE A 46 -5.61 -5.63 -12.01
N TYR A 47 -6.01 -6.80 -11.50
CA TYR A 47 -6.65 -7.83 -12.33
C TYR A 47 -8.11 -8.15 -12.00
N GLN A 48 -8.58 -7.88 -10.77
CA GLN A 48 -9.92 -8.36 -10.38
C GLN A 48 -10.89 -7.24 -10.01
N HIS A 49 -10.55 -6.36 -9.07
CA HIS A 49 -11.54 -5.49 -8.46
C HIS A 49 -10.92 -4.15 -8.03
N PHE A 50 -11.33 -3.06 -8.67
CA PHE A 50 -10.94 -1.70 -8.26
C PHE A 50 -11.40 -1.39 -6.84
N GLU A 51 -12.45 -2.04 -6.33
CA GLU A 51 -12.88 -1.87 -4.93
C GLU A 51 -11.82 -2.36 -3.93
N VAL A 52 -11.00 -3.34 -4.28
CA VAL A 52 -9.92 -3.83 -3.40
C VAL A 52 -8.85 -2.75 -3.24
N LEU A 53 -8.57 -1.97 -4.28
CA LEU A 53 -7.71 -0.80 -4.19
C LEU A 53 -8.27 0.23 -3.21
N LEU A 54 -9.59 0.48 -3.23
CA LEU A 54 -10.23 1.41 -2.29
C LEU A 54 -10.15 0.91 -0.84
N PHE A 55 -10.36 -0.39 -0.57
CA PHE A 55 -10.17 -0.95 0.76
C PHE A 55 -8.71 -0.87 1.21
N VAL A 56 -7.77 -1.19 0.32
CA VAL A 56 -6.34 -1.06 0.60
C VAL A 56 -6.00 0.38 0.91
N LEU A 57 -6.45 1.35 0.11
CA LEU A 57 -6.25 2.78 0.38
C LEU A 57 -6.90 3.22 1.71
N LEU A 58 -8.11 2.74 2.02
CA LEU A 58 -8.78 3.02 3.30
C LEU A 58 -8.01 2.44 4.49
N PHE A 59 -7.42 1.25 4.38
CA PHE A 59 -6.58 0.69 5.45
C PHE A 59 -5.18 1.32 5.50
N PHE A 60 -4.56 1.61 4.35
CA PHE A 60 -3.22 2.21 4.22
C PHE A 60 -3.18 3.66 4.66
N PHE A 61 -4.18 4.46 4.28
CA PHE A 61 -4.26 5.86 4.68
C PHE A 61 -5.08 6.00 5.94
N GLY A 62 -6.20 5.29 6.09
CA GLY A 62 -7.07 5.43 7.24
C GLY A 62 -6.43 4.97 8.54
N TYR A 63 -5.63 3.91 8.59
CA TYR A 63 -5.04 3.45 9.85
C TYR A 63 -3.95 4.41 10.39
N PRO A 64 -2.92 4.81 9.61
CA PRO A 64 -1.95 5.81 10.06
C PRO A 64 -2.54 7.21 10.23
N PHE A 65 -3.54 7.58 9.41
CA PHE A 65 -4.28 8.84 9.57
C PHE A 65 -5.10 8.84 10.85
N TRP A 66 -5.79 7.75 11.17
CA TRP A 66 -6.56 7.61 12.41
C TRP A 66 -5.64 7.55 13.63
N GLU A 67 -4.50 6.86 13.53
CA GLU A 67 -3.48 6.84 14.58
C GLU A 67 -2.85 8.24 14.77
N SER A 68 -2.55 8.96 13.69
CA SER A 68 -2.03 10.33 13.76
C SER A 68 -3.08 11.33 14.27
N LEU A 69 -4.35 11.17 13.88
CA LEU A 69 -5.46 11.95 14.41
C LEU A 69 -5.67 11.68 15.88
N THR A 70 -5.73 10.43 16.31
CA THR A 70 -5.93 10.08 17.73
C THR A 70 -4.77 10.55 18.58
N LYS A 71 -3.51 10.43 18.13
CA LYS A 71 -2.35 11.03 18.82
C LYS A 71 -2.42 12.56 18.87
N GLY A 72 -2.76 13.21 17.76
CA GLY A 72 -2.89 14.67 17.68
C GLY A 72 -4.08 15.26 18.45
N PHE A 73 -5.18 14.50 18.60
CA PHE A 73 -6.37 14.93 19.34
C PHE A 73 -6.35 14.54 20.82
N LEU A 74 -5.75 13.40 21.18
CA LEU A 74 -5.69 12.91 22.57
C LEU A 74 -4.44 13.39 23.33
N GLY A 75 -3.52 14.10 22.67
CA GLY A 75 -2.47 14.87 23.33
C GLY A 75 -1.47 14.02 24.12
N GLU A 76 -0.92 12.98 23.48
CA GLU A 76 0.36 12.41 23.89
C GLU A 76 1.53 13.09 23.16
#